data_AF-A0A506XS23-F1
#
_entry.id   AF-A0A506XS23-F1
#
_cell.length_a   1.000
_cell.length_b   1.000
_cell.length_c   1.000
_cell.angle_alpha   90.00
_cell.angle_beta   90.00
_cell.angle_gamma   90.00
#
_symmetry.space_group_name_H-M   'P 1'
#
loop_
_entity.id
_entity.type
_entity.pdbx_description
1 polymer ?
#
loop_
_entity_poly.entity_id
_entity_poly.type
_entity_poly.pdbx_seq_one_letter_code
_entity_poly.pdbx_strand_id
1 'polypeptide(L)'
;MVARRRDRGAGGDGGDRRRRARRSRRRRALGRAAAARAARHGAGPAERAAAARRADDVPRPRPSVRGARALPPPQPRARRHDRGRAARPQPGCALRRPPRGHVGGAHRRRGTTGRAAGCGARRARLRSARAGDRRPGHGVAAGHPAAGIGCWSWSGRRRCRARGRRAVIGTALRATATPRDYDGGPLRIDSAALRALRAGVPLDEIAAAGHHPGEWPVIGPLVEREGVRLREVTFVADDTGIPTLVHLNGITDAHRRDVRPALLHPVPGRDLRALAYLLPEGLTASYRIAAVPELPVDAGSTREGWMRVHRAGQPDPRNPHGIRTPLGGASSLLRMPGWEPHPARASAPLRDLATRELRIPGPSGERSVWVITPRAEPVPDTLLVLFDGDTWMDAGIERLLAARTGPAVAVAVVSSISLAVRSAELPHLAVIARVLADEVLPAVAFSLGRRHGSEQVIVAGQSYGGLAAAALVARHPEITRTGIVQSGSFHFRAAAADHPPAERPGDLVEWMRDRALSGRLVVQVGTEEPDLHRLAREFVAVAESAGMDLSSRLVAGGHDYAWWVDGVLHALDELLIRNVVGAQPRDLSE
;
A
#
# COMPACT_ATOMS: atom_id res chain seq x y z
N MET A 1 41.89 -46.93 14.45
CA MET A 1 41.55 -47.48 15.78
C MET A 1 40.02 -47.41 15.93
N VAL A 2 39.27 -48.43 15.49
CA VAL A 2 38.82 -49.62 16.27
C VAL A 2 37.77 -49.19 17.33
N ALA A 3 36.51 -49.66 17.40
CA ALA A 3 35.77 -50.78 16.79
C ALA A 3 34.23 -50.49 16.86
N ARG A 4 33.40 -50.86 15.87
CA ARG A 4 32.50 -52.06 15.77
C ARG A 4 31.26 -51.99 16.70
N ARG A 5 29.99 -52.29 16.34
CA ARG A 5 29.31 -53.28 15.45
C ARG A 5 27.79 -52.92 15.44
N ARG A 6 27.00 -52.83 14.34
CA ARG A 6 26.21 -53.85 13.55
C ARG A 6 25.63 -55.01 14.41
N ASP A 7 24.35 -55.40 14.38
CA ASP A 7 23.41 -55.78 13.29
C ASP A 7 21.93 -55.60 13.75
N ARG A 8 20.94 -55.19 12.94
CA ARG A 8 20.11 -55.91 11.93
C ARG A 8 19.30 -57.12 12.45
N GLY A 9 17.97 -57.02 12.31
CA GLY A 9 17.00 -58.12 12.33
C GLY A 9 15.62 -57.63 11.86
N ALA A 10 15.05 -58.29 10.86
CA ALA A 10 13.91 -57.87 10.03
C ALA A 10 12.59 -58.58 10.40
N GLY A 11 11.49 -58.12 9.79
CA GLY A 11 10.16 -58.74 9.77
C GLY A 11 9.15 -57.93 10.57
N GLY A 12 7.95 -57.57 10.10
CA GLY A 12 7.13 -58.08 9.01
C GLY A 12 5.68 -58.06 9.51
N ASP A 13 4.75 -57.66 8.65
CA ASP A 13 3.30 -57.85 8.71
C ASP A 13 2.40 -57.02 9.64
N GLY A 14 1.49 -56.28 9.00
CA GLY A 14 0.05 -56.60 8.99
C GLY A 14 -0.73 -56.57 10.30
N GLY A 15 -1.61 -55.57 10.45
CA GLY A 15 -2.56 -55.55 11.57
C GLY A 15 -3.63 -54.46 11.48
N ASP A 16 -4.58 -54.62 10.56
CA ASP A 16 -5.91 -54.03 10.68
C ASP A 16 -6.62 -54.63 11.93
N ARG A 17 -7.22 -53.78 12.77
CA ARG A 17 -8.56 -54.00 13.37
C ARG A 17 -8.98 -52.92 14.35
N ARG A 18 -10.09 -52.29 13.97
CA ARG A 18 -11.11 -51.63 14.80
C ARG A 18 -11.32 -52.31 16.16
N ARG A 19 -11.49 -51.52 17.24
CA ARG A 19 -12.55 -51.72 18.24
C ARG A 19 -12.77 -50.52 19.17
N ARG A 20 -14.03 -50.41 19.57
CA ARG A 20 -14.75 -49.36 20.31
C ARG A 20 -14.47 -49.37 21.83
N ALA A 21 -14.64 -48.21 22.47
CA ALA A 21 -15.21 -48.02 23.82
C ALA A 21 -15.58 -46.52 23.96
N ARG A 22 -16.85 -46.05 24.01
CA ARG A 22 -17.89 -46.06 25.06
C ARG A 22 -17.44 -45.65 26.48
N ARG A 23 -18.21 -44.67 27.03
CA ARG A 23 -18.35 -44.14 28.41
C ARG A 23 -17.68 -42.76 28.58
N SER A 24 -18.29 -41.74 29.19
CA SER A 24 -19.42 -41.66 30.14
C SER A 24 -20.06 -40.26 30.16
N ARG A 25 -21.39 -40.23 30.37
CA ARG A 25 -22.17 -39.06 30.79
C ARG A 25 -22.02 -38.85 32.30
N ARG A 26 -21.97 -37.59 32.76
CA ARG A 26 -22.46 -37.20 34.10
C ARG A 26 -23.30 -35.92 34.00
N ARG A 27 -24.58 -36.07 34.38
CA ARG A 27 -25.52 -35.00 34.73
C ARG A 27 -25.30 -34.61 36.20
N ARG A 28 -25.48 -33.34 36.53
CA ARG A 28 -26.16 -32.91 37.77
C ARG A 28 -27.09 -31.74 37.43
N ALA A 29 -28.31 -31.86 37.90
CA ALA A 29 -29.38 -30.87 37.89
C ALA A 29 -29.66 -30.49 39.35
N LEU A 30 -30.15 -29.26 39.58
CA LEU A 30 -31.01 -28.73 40.65
C LEU A 30 -31.03 -27.19 40.41
N GLY A 31 -32.13 -26.43 40.41
CA GLY A 31 -33.52 -26.70 40.76
C GLY A 31 -34.47 -25.66 40.13
N ARG A 32 -35.76 -25.95 40.23
CA ARG A 32 -36.91 -25.21 39.68
C ARG A 32 -37.31 -24.03 40.57
N ALA A 33 -37.89 -23.00 39.96
CA ALA A 33 -39.10 -22.34 40.46
C ALA A 33 -39.94 -21.85 39.28
N ALA A 34 -41.22 -22.19 39.30
CA ALA A 34 -42.24 -21.76 38.34
C ALA A 34 -43.21 -20.81 39.05
N ALA A 35 -43.71 -19.81 38.34
CA ALA A 35 -44.97 -19.15 38.66
C ALA A 35 -45.66 -18.74 37.35
N ALA A 36 -46.98 -18.90 37.35
CA ALA A 36 -47.84 -19.04 36.19
C ALA A 36 -48.50 -17.73 35.72
N ARG A 37 -49.15 -17.87 34.56
CA ARG A 37 -49.95 -16.94 33.76
C ARG A 37 -51.19 -16.35 34.46
N ALA A 38 -51.60 -15.16 34.01
CA ALA A 38 -52.94 -14.78 33.49
C ALA A 38 -52.85 -13.31 32.99
N ALA A 39 -53.00 -12.96 31.71
CA ALA A 39 -54.19 -12.95 30.83
C ALA A 39 -55.25 -11.89 31.19
N ARG A 40 -55.36 -10.79 30.39
CA ARG A 40 -56.49 -10.44 29.49
C ARG A 40 -56.73 -8.93 29.27
N HIS A 41 -57.03 -8.62 27.99
CA HIS A 41 -57.88 -7.54 27.39
C HIS A 41 -57.58 -6.07 27.73
N GLY A 42 -57.76 -5.06 26.88
CA GLY A 42 -58.24 -4.78 25.51
C GLY A 42 -57.72 -3.35 25.21
N ALA A 43 -57.77 -2.67 24.07
CA ALA A 43 -58.70 -2.51 22.97
C ALA A 43 -58.00 -1.50 22.01
N GLY A 44 -58.39 -1.46 20.73
CA GLY A 44 -57.72 -0.68 19.68
C GLY A 44 -58.07 0.83 19.63
N PRO A 45 -58.20 1.42 18.44
CA PRO A 45 -57.18 2.31 17.87
C PRO A 45 -57.67 3.75 17.65
N ALA A 46 -56.75 4.70 17.40
CA ALA A 46 -57.10 5.99 16.82
C ALA A 46 -55.93 6.57 15.99
N GLU A 47 -56.23 6.81 14.71
CA GLU A 47 -55.49 7.67 13.80
C GLU A 47 -55.42 9.11 14.30
N ARG A 48 -54.37 9.84 13.91
CA ARG A 48 -54.47 11.18 13.30
C ARG A 48 -53.13 11.63 12.74
N ALA A 49 -53.15 11.98 11.46
CA ALA A 49 -52.15 12.77 10.77
C ALA A 49 -52.13 14.22 11.31
N ALA A 50 -50.97 14.89 11.26
CA ALA A 50 -50.76 16.13 10.50
C ALA A 50 -49.51 16.92 10.97
N ALA A 51 -48.85 17.47 9.95
CA ALA A 51 -48.21 18.79 9.89
C ALA A 51 -46.81 18.99 10.50
N ALA A 52 -45.90 19.22 9.55
CA ALA A 52 -44.64 19.93 9.68
C ALA A 52 -44.77 21.26 10.43
N ARG A 53 -43.77 21.56 11.26
CA ARG A 53 -43.37 22.94 11.60
C ARG A 53 -41.85 23.03 11.66
N ARG A 54 -41.31 24.02 10.96
CA ARG A 54 -39.96 24.56 11.13
C ARG A 54 -39.87 25.20 12.52
N ALA A 55 -38.72 25.07 13.17
CA ALA A 55 -38.33 25.91 14.28
C ALA A 55 -36.80 26.04 14.26
N ASP A 56 -36.32 27.15 13.68
CA ASP A 56 -35.16 27.85 14.20
C ASP A 56 -35.48 28.24 15.64
N ASP A 57 -34.71 27.74 16.62
CA ASP A 57 -34.39 28.48 17.84
C ASP A 57 -33.33 27.71 18.65
N VAL A 58 -32.12 28.29 18.66
CA VAL A 58 -30.96 27.85 19.42
C VAL A 58 -30.96 28.57 20.78
N PRO A 59 -30.92 27.87 21.92
CA PRO A 59 -30.58 28.49 23.19
C PRO A 59 -29.05 28.49 23.39
N ARG A 60 -28.45 29.68 23.43
CA ARG A 60 -27.07 29.89 23.92
C ARG A 60 -27.05 29.85 25.46
N PRO A 61 -26.09 29.18 26.12
CA PRO A 61 -25.87 29.37 27.54
C PRO A 61 -24.98 30.61 27.81
N ARG A 62 -25.38 31.42 28.79
CA ARG A 62 -24.63 32.56 29.35
C ARG A 62 -23.90 32.17 30.65
N PRO A 63 -22.87 32.93 31.07
CA PRO A 63 -21.79 32.45 31.92
C PRO A 63 -22.06 32.62 33.43
N SER A 64 -21.52 31.73 34.25
CA SER A 64 -21.47 31.88 35.71
C SER A 64 -20.09 32.35 36.17
N VAL A 65 -20.05 33.47 36.89
CA VAL A 65 -18.84 34.05 37.51
C VAL A 65 -19.10 34.33 38.99
N ARG A 66 -18.06 34.06 39.81
CA ARG A 66 -17.82 34.31 41.26
C ARG A 66 -18.43 33.26 42.21
N GLY A 67 -17.70 32.69 43.18
CA GLY A 67 -16.32 32.88 43.62
C GLY A 67 -16.20 32.43 45.08
N ALA A 68 -15.20 31.61 45.42
CA ALA A 68 -14.73 31.41 46.78
C ALA A 68 -13.27 30.92 46.76
N ARG A 69 -12.41 31.58 47.54
CA ARG A 69 -10.97 31.32 47.70
C ARG A 69 -10.73 30.06 48.55
N ALA A 70 -9.76 29.22 48.18
CA ALA A 70 -8.99 28.40 49.13
C ALA A 70 -7.69 27.84 48.48
N LEU A 71 -6.55 28.27 49.06
CA LEU A 71 -5.22 27.65 49.27
C LEU A 71 -4.52 26.81 48.16
N PRO A 72 -3.18 27.03 47.96
CA PRO A 72 -2.39 26.28 46.98
C PRO A 72 -1.98 24.88 47.50
N PRO A 73 -1.74 23.90 46.59
CA PRO A 73 -1.32 22.55 46.96
C PRO A 73 0.15 22.49 47.43
N PRO A 74 0.51 21.52 48.30
CA PRO A 74 1.82 21.42 48.90
C PRO A 74 2.86 20.83 47.93
N GLN A 75 4.07 21.40 47.96
CA GLN A 75 5.26 20.82 47.32
C GLN A 75 5.70 19.54 48.05
N PRO A 76 6.08 18.46 47.34
CA PRO A 76 6.76 17.34 47.98
C PRO A 76 8.22 17.70 48.27
N ARG A 77 8.52 17.77 49.58
CA ARG A 77 9.85 17.98 50.15
C ARG A 77 10.79 16.80 49.86
N ALA A 78 12.03 17.18 49.57
CA ALA A 78 13.20 16.33 49.58
C ALA A 78 13.35 15.53 50.89
N ARG A 79 13.77 14.27 50.78
CA ARG A 79 14.38 13.51 51.88
C ARG A 79 15.89 13.63 51.77
N ARG A 80 16.52 14.17 52.81
CA ARG A 80 17.94 13.96 53.16
C ARG A 80 17.99 13.39 54.57
N HIS A 81 18.83 12.38 54.75
CA HIS A 81 19.65 12.00 55.92
C HIS A 81 20.30 10.65 55.54
N ASP A 82 21.57 10.34 55.77
CA ASP A 82 22.68 11.10 56.34
C ASP A 82 24.00 10.36 56.02
N ARG A 83 25.11 11.10 55.97
CA ARG A 83 26.54 10.72 56.20
C ARG A 83 27.22 9.68 55.27
N GLY A 84 28.42 9.93 54.73
CA GLY A 84 29.36 11.00 55.07
C GLY A 84 30.62 11.09 54.21
N ARG A 85 31.35 12.19 54.48
CA ARG A 85 32.79 12.48 54.33
C ARG A 85 33.36 12.40 52.90
N ALA A 86 33.58 13.53 52.25
CA ALA A 86 34.82 14.38 52.27
C ALA A 86 35.61 14.11 50.97
N ALA A 87 36.15 15.04 50.18
CA ALA A 87 36.39 16.46 50.32
C ALA A 87 36.35 17.15 48.93
N ARG A 88 36.08 18.46 48.94
CA ARG A 88 36.27 19.46 47.86
C ARG A 88 37.67 20.13 48.08
N PRO A 89 38.14 21.12 47.28
CA PRO A 89 38.15 21.27 45.81
C PRO A 89 39.43 21.98 45.22
N GLN A 90 39.49 22.09 43.87
CA GLN A 90 40.13 23.16 43.04
C GLN A 90 41.68 23.25 42.93
N PRO A 91 42.28 24.07 42.02
CA PRO A 91 42.04 24.32 40.58
C PRO A 91 43.36 24.41 39.73
N GLY A 92 43.27 24.61 38.40
CA GLY A 92 44.20 25.51 37.68
C GLY A 92 45.13 24.98 36.56
N CYS A 93 45.03 25.65 35.40
CA CYS A 93 46.05 25.96 34.36
C CYS A 93 46.64 24.82 33.49
N ALA A 94 46.38 24.82 32.16
CA ALA A 94 47.10 25.50 31.06
C ALA A 94 48.27 24.61 30.52
N LEU A 95 48.37 24.24 29.24
CA LEU A 95 48.89 25.03 28.12
C LEU A 95 49.17 24.10 26.89
N ARG A 96 49.22 24.72 25.69
CA ARG A 96 50.01 24.34 24.48
C ARG A 96 49.47 23.35 23.43
N ARG A 97 48.96 23.93 22.33
CA ARG A 97 49.36 23.65 20.92
C ARG A 97 50.46 24.67 20.51
N PRO A 98 51.07 24.63 19.31
CA PRO A 98 51.58 23.55 18.45
C PRO A 98 53.10 23.78 18.16
N PRO A 99 53.70 23.30 17.04
CA PRO A 99 53.75 24.18 15.86
C PRO A 99 53.67 23.49 14.49
N ARG A 100 53.40 24.34 13.48
CA ARG A 100 53.55 24.12 12.03
C ARG A 100 54.94 24.57 11.56
N GLY A 101 55.39 24.04 10.41
CA GLY A 101 56.36 24.63 9.46
C GLY A 101 56.56 23.63 8.30
N HIS A 102 56.14 23.90 7.04
CA HIS A 102 56.81 24.67 5.95
C HIS A 102 58.30 24.26 5.77
N VAL A 103 58.82 23.86 4.60
CA VAL A 103 58.90 24.43 3.23
C VAL A 103 59.34 23.26 2.29
N GLY A 104 58.78 22.98 1.11
CA GLY A 104 59.07 23.59 -0.21
C GLY A 104 60.15 22.81 -1.00
N GLY A 105 59.99 22.65 -2.32
CA GLY A 105 61.10 22.27 -3.21
C GLY A 105 60.77 21.34 -4.38
N ALA A 106 60.89 21.89 -5.59
CA ALA A 106 60.62 21.31 -6.90
C ALA A 106 61.51 20.11 -7.31
N HIS A 107 61.04 19.30 -8.26
CA HIS A 107 61.88 18.85 -9.38
C HIS A 107 61.06 18.57 -10.66
N ARG A 108 61.49 19.22 -11.75
CA ARG A 108 61.11 19.00 -13.15
C ARG A 108 61.96 17.88 -13.78
N ARG A 109 61.41 17.25 -14.83
CA ARG A 109 61.97 16.90 -16.17
C ARG A 109 61.54 15.47 -16.59
N ARG A 110 60.81 15.32 -17.70
CA ARG A 110 61.26 15.02 -19.09
C ARG A 110 62.14 13.75 -19.14
N GLY A 111 61.93 12.74 -19.98
CA GLY A 111 60.98 12.53 -21.08
C GLY A 111 61.42 11.32 -21.93
N THR A 112 60.60 11.02 -22.94
CA THR A 112 60.93 10.46 -24.27
C THR A 112 61.29 8.99 -24.49
N THR A 113 60.92 8.56 -25.71
CA THR A 113 61.29 7.37 -26.52
C THR A 113 60.40 6.14 -26.31
N GLY A 114 59.91 5.41 -27.32
CA GLY A 114 60.07 5.51 -28.77
C GLY A 114 59.21 4.46 -29.52
N ARG A 115 58.64 4.87 -30.65
CA ARG A 115 58.60 4.19 -31.97
C ARG A 115 58.96 2.69 -32.06
N ALA A 116 58.11 1.92 -32.75
CA ALA A 116 58.39 1.04 -33.93
C ALA A 116 57.21 0.05 -34.07
N ALA A 117 56.40 0.08 -35.15
CA ALA A 117 56.63 -0.51 -36.48
C ALA A 117 56.64 -2.06 -36.49
N GLY A 118 55.77 -2.67 -37.32
CA GLY A 118 55.85 -4.10 -37.62
C GLY A 118 54.61 -4.70 -38.27
N CYS A 119 54.54 -4.63 -39.61
CA CYS A 119 53.68 -5.46 -40.46
C CYS A 119 54.00 -6.96 -40.31
N GLY A 120 53.02 -7.83 -40.56
CA GLY A 120 53.29 -9.27 -40.73
C GLY A 120 52.05 -10.11 -40.97
N ALA A 121 51.69 -10.29 -42.25
CA ALA A 121 50.67 -11.21 -42.72
C ALA A 121 51.04 -12.70 -42.55
N ARG A 122 50.03 -13.58 -42.53
CA ARG A 122 49.87 -14.83 -43.34
C ARG A 122 48.70 -15.65 -42.76
N ARG A 123 47.59 -15.84 -43.51
CA ARG A 123 47.28 -17.01 -44.38
C ARG A 123 47.43 -18.33 -43.62
N ALA A 124 46.37 -19.12 -43.44
CA ALA A 124 45.85 -20.12 -44.40
C ALA A 124 44.93 -21.05 -43.58
N ARG A 125 43.95 -21.83 -44.04
CA ARG A 125 43.40 -22.20 -45.36
C ARG A 125 42.22 -23.18 -45.06
N LEU A 126 41.21 -23.17 -45.95
CA LEU A 126 40.47 -24.34 -46.50
C LEU A 126 39.59 -25.17 -45.53
N ARG A 127 38.36 -25.61 -45.84
CA ARG A 127 37.74 -26.20 -47.06
C ARG A 127 36.21 -25.93 -47.03
N SER A 128 35.54 -25.39 -48.06
CA SER A 128 34.92 -26.05 -49.26
C SER A 128 34.00 -27.24 -48.92
N ALA A 129 32.77 -27.44 -49.43
CA ALA A 129 32.12 -27.08 -50.71
C ALA A 129 30.56 -27.25 -50.56
N ARG A 130 29.68 -26.41 -51.16
CA ARG A 130 28.94 -26.55 -52.46
C ARG A 130 28.11 -27.85 -52.60
N ALA A 131 26.94 -27.92 -53.26
CA ALA A 131 26.02 -26.99 -53.93
C ALA A 131 24.80 -27.80 -54.47
N GLY A 132 23.71 -27.10 -54.82
CA GLY A 132 22.73 -27.50 -55.85
C GLY A 132 21.61 -28.47 -55.42
N ASP A 133 20.40 -28.46 -55.99
CA ASP A 133 19.83 -27.69 -57.09
C ASP A 133 18.30 -27.96 -57.15
N ARG A 134 17.54 -27.04 -57.77
CA ARG A 134 16.26 -27.21 -58.50
C ARG A 134 14.89 -27.54 -57.81
N ARG A 135 14.02 -26.51 -57.90
CA ARG A 135 12.56 -26.36 -58.24
C ARG A 135 11.83 -27.54 -58.97
N PRO A 136 10.50 -27.50 -59.34
CA PRO A 136 9.45 -26.42 -59.30
C PRO A 136 8.00 -26.85 -58.87
N GLY A 137 7.07 -25.91 -58.63
CA GLY A 137 5.85 -25.64 -59.46
C GLY A 137 4.56 -26.04 -58.69
N HIS A 138 3.37 -25.43 -58.70
CA HIS A 138 2.60 -24.45 -59.51
C HIS A 138 1.64 -23.68 -58.56
N GLY A 139 1.26 -22.39 -58.73
CA GLY A 139 0.34 -21.82 -59.74
C GLY A 139 -1.07 -21.63 -59.12
N VAL A 140 -1.90 -20.59 -59.32
CA VAL A 140 -2.08 -19.64 -60.44
C VAL A 140 -3.00 -18.46 -60.03
N ALA A 141 -2.62 -17.26 -60.50
CA ALA A 141 -3.34 -16.08 -61.07
C ALA A 141 -4.62 -15.48 -60.43
N ALA A 142 -5.09 -14.25 -60.76
CA ALA A 142 -4.87 -13.24 -61.81
C ALA A 142 -5.39 -11.88 -61.24
N GLY A 143 -5.14 -10.68 -61.77
CA GLY A 143 -4.60 -10.27 -63.06
C GLY A 143 -4.43 -8.74 -63.15
N HIS A 144 -3.71 -8.35 -64.19
CA HIS A 144 -3.43 -7.00 -64.73
C HIS A 144 -4.63 -6.48 -65.57
N PRO A 145 -4.67 -5.25 -66.16
CA PRO A 145 -3.57 -4.54 -66.87
C PRO A 145 -3.51 -2.99 -66.73
N ALA A 146 -2.33 -2.37 -66.90
CA ALA A 146 -1.84 -1.49 -68.02
C ALA A 146 -2.49 -0.08 -68.07
N ALA A 147 -1.89 1.05 -68.46
CA ALA A 147 -0.62 1.47 -69.08
C ALA A 147 -0.44 3.00 -68.81
N GLY A 148 0.73 3.59 -69.08
CA GLY A 148 0.82 5.06 -69.28
C GLY A 148 2.17 5.70 -68.95
N ILE A 149 2.86 6.16 -69.98
CA ILE A 149 4.18 6.82 -70.03
C ILE A 149 4.11 8.27 -69.52
N GLY A 150 5.20 8.78 -68.91
CA GLY A 150 5.43 10.23 -68.77
C GLY A 150 6.60 10.60 -67.84
N CYS A 151 7.77 10.88 -68.41
CA CYS A 151 8.86 11.60 -67.73
C CYS A 151 8.47 13.06 -67.54
N TRP A 152 8.56 13.64 -66.32
CA TRP A 152 8.90 15.04 -66.07
C TRP A 152 9.54 15.19 -64.69
N SER A 153 10.66 15.90 -64.63
CA SER A 153 11.33 16.34 -63.41
C SER A 153 10.62 17.57 -62.84
N TRP A 154 10.43 17.63 -61.52
CA TRP A 154 10.69 18.85 -60.74
C TRP A 154 10.53 18.63 -59.22
N SER A 155 11.35 19.39 -58.51
CA SER A 155 11.46 19.54 -57.06
C SER A 155 10.16 19.93 -56.35
N GLY A 156 9.91 19.34 -55.17
CA GLY A 156 8.87 19.84 -54.27
C GLY A 156 8.79 19.05 -52.97
N ARG A 157 9.34 19.60 -51.88
CA ARG A 157 9.16 19.10 -50.51
C ARG A 157 7.67 19.06 -50.17
N ARG A 158 7.10 17.88 -49.87
CA ARG A 158 5.84 17.78 -49.12
C ARG A 158 5.95 16.68 -48.07
N ARG A 159 5.66 17.06 -46.83
CA ARG A 159 5.62 16.20 -45.65
C ARG A 159 4.54 15.13 -45.83
N CYS A 160 4.93 13.87 -45.83
CA CYS A 160 4.01 12.75 -45.67
C CYS A 160 3.52 12.73 -44.21
N ARG A 161 2.27 13.16 -43.97
CA ARG A 161 1.53 12.77 -42.77
C ARG A 161 1.20 11.28 -42.90
N ALA A 162 2.02 10.43 -42.29
CA ALA A 162 1.64 9.05 -42.05
C ALA A 162 0.46 9.06 -41.06
N ARG A 163 -0.74 8.68 -41.53
CA ARG A 163 -1.86 8.32 -40.68
C ARG A 163 -1.46 7.05 -39.94
N GLY A 164 -0.85 7.22 -38.76
CA GLY A 164 -0.66 6.15 -37.80
C GLY A 164 -2.02 5.61 -37.41
N ARG A 165 -2.25 4.33 -37.71
CA ARG A 165 -3.38 3.57 -37.18
C ARG A 165 -3.31 3.70 -35.66
N ARG A 166 -4.27 4.40 -35.07
CA ARG A 166 -4.51 4.38 -33.63
C ARG A 166 -4.79 2.92 -33.27
N ALA A 167 -3.83 2.26 -32.65
CA ALA A 167 -4.14 1.11 -31.83
C ALA A 167 -5.15 1.61 -30.80
N VAL A 168 -6.34 1.02 -30.79
CA VAL A 168 -7.31 1.20 -29.72
C VAL A 168 -6.68 0.54 -28.50
N ILE A 169 -5.86 1.30 -27.79
CA ILE A 169 -5.52 1.01 -26.41
C ILE A 169 -6.87 1.11 -25.70
N GLY A 170 -7.36 -0.01 -25.15
CA GLY A 170 -8.59 -0.01 -24.38
C GLY A 170 -8.55 1.14 -23.39
N THR A 171 -9.60 1.96 -23.39
CA THR A 171 -9.74 3.05 -22.43
C THR A 171 -9.68 2.46 -21.03
N ALA A 172 -8.53 2.64 -20.36
CA ALA A 172 -8.37 2.27 -18.96
C ALA A 172 -9.54 2.86 -18.17
N LEU A 173 -10.19 2.05 -17.34
CA LEU A 173 -11.28 2.50 -16.49
C LEU A 173 -10.79 3.68 -15.65
N ARG A 174 -11.47 4.83 -15.77
CA ARG A 174 -11.19 5.98 -14.91
C ARG A 174 -11.45 5.56 -13.46
N ALA A 175 -10.48 5.80 -12.57
CA ALA A 175 -10.68 5.56 -11.15
C ALA A 175 -11.80 6.49 -10.63
N THR A 176 -12.84 5.89 -10.07
CA THR A 176 -14.02 6.61 -9.55
C THR A 176 -14.27 6.23 -8.10
N ALA A 177 -14.68 7.22 -7.29
CA ALA A 177 -15.07 7.00 -5.91
C ALA A 177 -16.42 6.27 -5.82
N THR A 178 -16.65 5.64 -4.68
CA THR A 178 -17.89 4.93 -4.35
C THR A 178 -19.04 5.93 -4.25
N PRO A 179 -20.14 5.71 -4.99
CA PRO A 179 -21.34 6.53 -4.87
C PRO A 179 -21.85 6.54 -3.43
N ARG A 180 -22.27 7.71 -2.96
CA ARG A 180 -22.77 7.90 -1.59
C ARG A 180 -24.29 8.08 -1.58
N ASP A 181 -24.92 7.59 -0.53
CA ASP A 181 -26.34 7.77 -0.21
C ASP A 181 -26.57 9.12 0.51
N TYR A 182 -27.82 9.48 0.80
CA TYR A 182 -28.17 10.76 1.45
C TYR A 182 -27.59 10.91 2.87
N ASP A 183 -27.31 9.81 3.57
CA ASP A 183 -26.63 9.80 4.87
C ASP A 183 -25.11 9.85 4.74
N GLY A 184 -24.61 10.02 3.52
CA GLY A 184 -23.19 10.05 3.19
C GLY A 184 -22.56 8.66 3.06
N GLY A 185 -23.18 7.59 3.56
CA GLY A 185 -22.65 6.23 3.48
C GLY A 185 -22.55 5.69 2.06
N PRO A 186 -21.88 4.54 1.82
CA PRO A 186 -21.91 3.91 0.50
C PRO A 186 -23.35 3.63 0.05
N LEU A 187 -23.61 3.80 -1.24
CA LEU A 187 -24.95 3.59 -1.80
C LEU A 187 -25.39 2.14 -1.60
N ARG A 188 -26.36 1.95 -0.68
CA ARG A 188 -26.97 0.66 -0.38
C ARG A 188 -28.02 0.33 -1.42
N ILE A 189 -28.12 -0.95 -1.78
CA ILE A 189 -29.04 -1.43 -2.81
C ILE A 189 -29.74 -2.71 -2.38
N ASP A 190 -30.88 -2.99 -3.01
CA ASP A 190 -31.43 -4.33 -3.04
C ASP A 190 -30.81 -5.08 -4.22
N SER A 191 -29.74 -5.84 -3.99
CA SER A 191 -29.03 -6.57 -5.04
C SER A 191 -29.75 -7.86 -5.46
N ALA A 192 -29.38 -8.42 -6.61
CA ALA A 192 -29.88 -9.73 -7.04
C ALA A 192 -29.59 -10.83 -6.02
N ALA A 193 -28.38 -10.84 -5.45
CA ALA A 193 -27.99 -11.79 -4.41
C ALA A 193 -28.79 -11.59 -3.12
N LEU A 194 -29.07 -10.34 -2.71
CA LEU A 194 -29.87 -10.05 -1.52
C LEU A 194 -31.33 -10.49 -1.69
N ARG A 195 -31.92 -10.31 -2.89
CA ARG A 195 -33.24 -10.85 -3.22
C ARG A 195 -33.25 -12.39 -3.17
N ALA A 196 -32.24 -13.04 -3.74
CA ALA A 196 -32.12 -14.49 -3.73
C ALA A 196 -32.00 -15.05 -2.29
N LEU A 197 -31.23 -14.38 -1.42
CA LEU A 197 -31.15 -14.72 0.01
C LEU A 197 -32.52 -14.69 0.70
N ARG A 198 -33.31 -13.64 0.46
CA ARG A 198 -34.67 -13.50 1.02
C ARG A 198 -35.66 -14.49 0.44
N ALA A 199 -35.45 -14.94 -0.80
CA ALA A 199 -36.24 -15.98 -1.45
C ALA A 199 -35.85 -17.40 -0.99
N GLY A 200 -34.85 -17.55 -0.12
CA GLY A 200 -34.44 -18.84 0.43
C GLY A 200 -33.46 -19.62 -0.44
N VAL A 201 -32.88 -19.02 -1.48
CA VAL A 201 -31.88 -19.69 -2.34
C VAL A 201 -30.64 -20.08 -1.52
N PRO A 202 -30.07 -21.28 -1.68
CA PRO A 202 -28.84 -21.70 -1.01
C PRO A 202 -27.64 -20.77 -1.28
N LEU A 203 -26.74 -20.62 -0.29
CA LEU A 203 -25.60 -19.68 -0.39
C LEU A 203 -24.62 -20.04 -1.50
N ASP A 204 -24.38 -21.33 -1.70
CA ASP A 204 -23.51 -21.89 -2.73
C ASP A 204 -24.07 -21.65 -4.14
N GLU A 205 -25.38 -21.76 -4.32
CA GLU A 205 -26.04 -21.42 -5.59
C GLU A 205 -25.92 -19.91 -5.91
N ILE A 206 -26.15 -19.05 -4.92
CA ILE A 206 -25.99 -17.59 -5.08
C ILE A 206 -24.53 -17.24 -5.40
N ALA A 207 -23.57 -17.83 -4.69
CA ALA A 207 -22.15 -17.60 -4.92
C ALA A 207 -21.69 -18.12 -6.28
N ALA A 208 -22.20 -19.26 -6.74
CA ALA A 208 -21.90 -19.81 -8.06
C ALA A 208 -22.38 -18.91 -9.20
N ALA A 209 -23.44 -18.13 -8.98
CA ALA A 209 -23.94 -17.14 -9.95
C ALA A 209 -23.18 -15.80 -9.93
N GLY A 210 -22.29 -15.58 -8.97
CA GLY A 210 -21.46 -14.38 -8.89
C GLY A 210 -20.38 -14.33 -9.96
N HIS A 211 -19.75 -13.16 -10.12
CA HIS A 211 -18.66 -12.99 -11.08
C HIS A 211 -17.46 -13.90 -10.80
N HIS A 212 -17.16 -14.14 -9.52
CA HIS A 212 -16.20 -15.16 -9.07
C HIS A 212 -17.00 -16.32 -8.47
N PRO A 213 -17.23 -17.42 -9.24
CA PRO A 213 -18.11 -18.49 -8.80
C PRO A 213 -17.65 -19.14 -7.50
N GLY A 214 -18.54 -19.19 -6.51
CA GLY A 214 -18.29 -19.83 -5.22
C GLY A 214 -17.63 -18.95 -4.17
N GLU A 215 -17.40 -17.66 -4.48
CA GLU A 215 -16.71 -16.72 -3.58
C GLU A 215 -17.67 -15.68 -2.98
N TRP A 216 -17.34 -15.21 -1.77
CA TRP A 216 -17.96 -14.04 -1.15
C TRP A 216 -16.95 -12.89 -0.96
N PRO A 217 -17.38 -11.61 -1.02
CA PRO A 217 -18.75 -11.17 -1.24
C PRO A 217 -19.19 -11.44 -2.68
N VAL A 218 -20.49 -11.64 -2.89
CA VAL A 218 -20.99 -11.89 -4.25
C VAL A 218 -20.95 -10.60 -5.04
N ILE A 219 -20.13 -10.60 -6.09
CA ILE A 219 -20.06 -9.54 -7.09
C ILE A 219 -21.07 -9.85 -8.19
N GLY A 220 -22.12 -9.04 -8.25
CA GLY A 220 -23.23 -9.18 -9.19
C GLY A 220 -23.01 -8.45 -10.51
N PRO A 221 -24.11 -8.13 -11.22
CA PRO A 221 -24.08 -7.54 -12.54
C PRO A 221 -23.43 -6.15 -12.55
N LEU A 222 -22.90 -5.78 -13.72
CA LEU A 222 -22.46 -4.43 -14.02
C LEU A 222 -23.67 -3.51 -14.17
N VAL A 223 -23.59 -2.33 -13.55
CA VAL A 223 -24.57 -1.26 -13.63
C VAL A 223 -23.82 0.01 -14.04
N GLU A 224 -24.28 0.65 -15.10
CA GLU A 224 -23.79 1.99 -15.46
C GLU A 224 -24.72 3.05 -14.89
N ARG A 225 -24.15 3.99 -14.14
CA ARG A 225 -24.87 5.12 -13.58
C ARG A 225 -24.04 6.38 -13.75
N GLU A 226 -24.62 7.40 -14.39
CA GLU A 226 -23.97 8.70 -14.60
C GLU A 226 -22.57 8.56 -15.26
N GLY A 227 -22.41 7.60 -16.17
CA GLY A 227 -21.15 7.31 -16.85
C GLY A 227 -20.11 6.55 -15.99
N VAL A 228 -20.47 6.15 -14.76
CA VAL A 228 -19.63 5.33 -13.89
C VAL A 228 -20.06 3.87 -13.96
N ARG A 229 -19.07 2.99 -14.16
CA ARG A 229 -19.23 1.54 -14.17
C ARG A 229 -19.13 0.99 -12.75
N LEU A 230 -20.22 0.41 -12.27
CA LEU A 230 -20.41 -0.02 -10.87
C LEU A 230 -20.90 -1.48 -10.84
N ARG A 231 -20.70 -2.21 -9.75
CA ARG A 231 -21.30 -3.54 -9.56
C ARG A 231 -22.01 -3.65 -8.24
N GLU A 232 -23.06 -4.46 -8.24
CA GLU A 232 -23.68 -4.90 -7.00
C GLU A 232 -22.68 -5.76 -6.22
N VAL A 233 -22.46 -5.47 -4.94
CA VAL A 233 -21.58 -6.27 -4.08
C VAL A 233 -22.33 -6.60 -2.80
N THR A 234 -22.54 -7.90 -2.55
CA THR A 234 -23.34 -8.38 -1.43
C THR A 234 -22.49 -9.11 -0.42
N PHE A 235 -22.48 -8.62 0.80
CA PHE A 235 -21.78 -9.19 1.95
C PHE A 235 -22.75 -9.98 2.81
N VAL A 236 -22.28 -11.06 3.41
CA VAL A 236 -23.03 -11.87 4.37
C VAL A 236 -22.20 -12.19 5.59
N ALA A 237 -22.87 -12.39 6.72
CA ALA A 237 -22.30 -12.95 7.93
C ALA A 237 -23.33 -13.86 8.60
N ASP A 238 -22.86 -14.78 9.44
CA ASP A 238 -23.76 -15.61 10.25
C ASP A 238 -24.48 -14.73 11.29
N ASP A 239 -25.79 -14.94 11.48
CA ASP A 239 -26.54 -14.20 12.49
C ASP A 239 -26.34 -14.83 13.87
N THR A 240 -25.60 -14.12 14.72
CA THR A 240 -25.35 -14.52 16.11
C THR A 240 -26.19 -13.71 17.10
N GLY A 241 -27.13 -12.87 16.60
CA GLY A 241 -27.88 -11.91 17.41
C GLY A 241 -27.06 -10.68 17.83
N ILE A 242 -25.78 -10.62 17.45
CA ILE A 242 -24.87 -9.50 17.74
C ILE A 242 -24.90 -8.52 16.55
N PRO A 243 -24.89 -7.19 16.78
CA PRO A 243 -24.69 -6.23 15.70
C PRO A 243 -23.39 -6.50 14.93
N THR A 244 -23.54 -6.76 13.63
CA THR A 244 -22.41 -7.07 12.74
C THR A 244 -22.31 -6.01 11.66
N LEU A 245 -21.09 -5.51 11.41
CA LEU A 245 -20.81 -4.55 10.34
C LEU A 245 -19.77 -5.05 9.34
N VAL A 246 -19.84 -4.55 8.12
CA VAL A 246 -18.76 -4.65 7.12
C VAL A 246 -17.83 -3.46 7.29
N HIS A 247 -16.60 -3.73 7.72
CA HIS A 247 -15.54 -2.74 7.79
C HIS A 247 -14.74 -2.80 6.49
N LEU A 248 -15.03 -1.87 5.57
CA LEU A 248 -14.45 -1.75 4.23
C LEU A 248 -13.57 -0.50 4.20
N ASN A 249 -12.27 -0.67 3.91
CA ASN A 249 -11.26 0.38 4.01
C ASN A 249 -11.56 1.58 3.09
N GLY A 250 -11.49 2.79 3.63
CA GLY A 250 -11.81 4.06 2.96
C GLY A 250 -13.32 4.29 2.72
N ILE A 251 -14.15 3.24 2.85
CA ILE A 251 -15.56 3.31 2.45
C ILE A 251 -16.45 3.39 3.67
N THR A 252 -16.51 2.35 4.51
CA THR A 252 -17.40 2.35 5.69
C THR A 252 -16.72 2.90 6.94
N ASP A 253 -15.39 2.82 7.02
CA ASP A 253 -14.59 3.45 8.07
C ASP A 253 -14.55 4.99 7.96
N ALA A 254 -14.67 5.54 6.75
CA ALA A 254 -14.88 6.97 6.52
C ALA A 254 -16.17 7.48 7.18
N HIS A 255 -17.15 6.59 7.39
CA HIS A 255 -18.40 6.87 8.12
C HIS A 255 -18.37 6.42 9.57
N ARG A 256 -17.21 6.15 10.17
CA ARG A 256 -17.13 5.60 11.54
C ARG A 256 -17.83 6.41 12.64
N ARG A 257 -18.12 7.70 12.44
CA ARG A 257 -18.93 8.53 13.36
C ARG A 257 -20.43 8.21 13.32
N ASP A 258 -20.87 7.45 12.33
CA ASP A 258 -22.17 6.81 12.24
C ASP A 258 -22.02 5.46 11.52
N VAL A 259 -21.94 4.37 12.28
CA VAL A 259 -21.69 3.03 11.74
C VAL A 259 -22.92 2.39 11.10
N ARG A 260 -24.11 3.01 11.17
CA ARG A 260 -25.35 2.43 10.64
C ARG A 260 -25.26 2.03 9.16
N PRO A 261 -24.61 2.80 8.26
CA PRO A 261 -24.44 2.40 6.88
C PRO A 261 -23.64 1.12 6.68
N ALA A 262 -22.85 0.70 7.67
CA ALA A 262 -22.02 -0.49 7.62
C ALA A 262 -22.72 -1.74 8.18
N LEU A 263 -23.87 -1.60 8.85
CA LEU A 263 -24.52 -2.71 9.57
C LEU A 263 -25.17 -3.71 8.61
N LEU A 264 -24.86 -4.99 8.78
CA LEU A 264 -25.60 -6.07 8.13
C LEU A 264 -26.94 -6.26 8.84
N HIS A 265 -27.98 -6.48 8.05
CA HIS A 265 -29.35 -6.67 8.53
C HIS A 265 -29.75 -8.15 8.50
N PRO A 266 -30.51 -8.65 9.50
CA PRO A 266 -31.02 -10.01 9.47
C PRO A 266 -31.79 -10.32 8.19
N VAL A 267 -31.55 -11.49 7.61
CA VAL A 267 -32.31 -12.01 6.48
C VAL A 267 -33.49 -12.83 7.03
N PRO A 268 -34.75 -12.46 6.76
CA PRO A 268 -35.91 -13.18 7.30
C PRO A 268 -35.88 -14.67 7.00
N GLY A 269 -36.11 -15.50 8.02
CA GLY A 269 -36.14 -16.96 7.89
C GLY A 269 -34.78 -17.63 7.69
N ARG A 270 -33.67 -16.92 7.93
CA ARG A 270 -32.30 -17.40 7.73
C ARG A 270 -31.44 -17.01 8.93
N ASP A 271 -30.48 -17.86 9.29
CA ASP A 271 -29.45 -17.55 10.31
C ASP A 271 -28.32 -16.70 9.71
N LEU A 272 -28.68 -15.65 8.97
CA LEU A 272 -27.76 -14.81 8.21
C LEU A 272 -28.11 -13.34 8.35
N ARG A 273 -27.08 -12.51 8.29
CA ARG A 273 -27.18 -11.07 8.09
C ARG A 273 -26.57 -10.71 6.75
N ALA A 274 -27.13 -9.75 6.05
CA ALA A 274 -26.66 -9.33 4.74
C ALA A 274 -26.75 -7.81 4.55
N LEU A 275 -25.92 -7.31 3.64
CA LEU A 275 -25.92 -5.93 3.16
C LEU A 275 -25.36 -5.90 1.74
N ALA A 276 -25.87 -5.02 0.90
CA ALA A 276 -25.35 -4.84 -0.45
C ALA A 276 -25.09 -3.37 -0.78
N TYR A 277 -24.01 -3.14 -1.52
CA TYR A 277 -23.62 -1.82 -2.02
C TYR A 277 -23.50 -1.82 -3.53
N LEU A 278 -23.52 -0.63 -4.11
CA LEU A 278 -23.09 -0.39 -5.48
C LEU A 278 -21.65 0.18 -5.45
N LEU A 279 -20.65 -0.61 -5.87
CA LEU A 279 -19.22 -0.27 -5.76
C LEU A 279 -18.56 -0.09 -7.15
N PRO A 280 -17.51 0.75 -7.29
CA PRO A 280 -16.80 0.94 -8.55
C PRO A 280 -16.23 -0.35 -9.14
N GLU A 281 -16.37 -0.57 -10.45
CA GLU A 281 -15.87 -1.78 -11.11
C GLU A 281 -14.33 -1.89 -11.07
N GLY A 282 -13.63 -0.77 -10.94
CA GLY A 282 -12.18 -0.75 -10.76
C GLY A 282 -11.71 -0.84 -9.31
N LEU A 283 -12.60 -1.02 -8.32
CA LEU A 283 -12.21 -0.99 -6.90
C LEU A 283 -11.38 -2.22 -6.49
N THR A 284 -10.33 -1.99 -5.70
CA THR A 284 -9.76 -3.01 -4.81
C THR A 284 -9.71 -2.47 -3.39
N ALA A 285 -10.12 -3.28 -2.41
CA ALA A 285 -10.17 -2.88 -1.02
C ALA A 285 -10.05 -4.10 -0.09
N SER A 286 -9.42 -3.91 1.06
CA SER A 286 -9.51 -4.85 2.16
C SER A 286 -10.78 -4.62 2.97
N TYR A 287 -11.33 -5.70 3.52
CA TYR A 287 -12.47 -5.63 4.41
C TYR A 287 -12.45 -6.70 5.50
N ARG A 288 -13.22 -6.45 6.55
CA ARG A 288 -13.46 -7.38 7.65
C ARG A 288 -14.93 -7.36 8.05
N ILE A 289 -15.37 -8.45 8.64
CA ILE A 289 -16.67 -8.56 9.28
C ILE A 289 -16.45 -8.42 10.79
N ALA A 290 -17.10 -7.44 11.41
CA ALA A 290 -16.96 -7.17 12.84
C ALA A 290 -18.30 -7.31 13.54
N ALA A 291 -18.45 -8.37 14.34
CA ALA A 291 -19.56 -8.55 15.28
C ALA A 291 -19.17 -7.90 16.61
N VAL A 292 -19.85 -6.81 16.98
CA VAL A 292 -19.50 -6.00 18.16
C VAL A 292 -20.72 -5.92 19.09
N PRO A 293 -20.67 -6.57 20.27
CA PRO A 293 -21.70 -6.40 21.29
C PRO A 293 -21.82 -4.94 21.72
N GLU A 294 -23.06 -4.47 21.92
CA GLU A 294 -23.34 -3.12 22.42
C GLU A 294 -22.64 -2.01 21.61
N LEU A 295 -22.53 -2.19 20.29
CA LEU A 295 -21.88 -1.24 19.38
C LEU A 295 -22.60 0.12 19.41
N PRO A 296 -21.95 1.20 19.89
CA PRO A 296 -22.51 2.54 19.76
C PRO A 296 -22.60 2.94 18.29
N VAL A 297 -23.65 3.67 17.93
CA VAL A 297 -23.83 4.20 16.56
C VAL A 297 -22.62 5.04 16.15
N ASP A 298 -22.05 5.79 17.08
CA ASP A 298 -20.93 6.69 16.87
C ASP A 298 -19.60 6.09 17.34
N ALA A 299 -19.42 4.77 17.25
CA ALA A 299 -18.23 4.08 17.76
C ALA A 299 -16.90 4.73 17.34
N GLY A 300 -16.84 5.32 16.15
CA GLY A 300 -15.66 6.01 15.62
C GLY A 300 -15.45 7.45 16.08
N SER A 301 -16.34 8.00 16.92
CA SER A 301 -16.13 9.31 17.58
C SER A 301 -15.00 9.27 18.61
N THR A 302 -14.63 8.09 19.08
CA THR A 302 -13.48 7.89 19.98
C THR A 302 -12.49 6.89 19.41
N ARG A 303 -11.21 7.05 19.74
CA ARG A 303 -10.17 6.07 19.36
C ARG A 303 -10.50 4.68 19.90
N GLU A 304 -10.85 4.58 21.19
CA GLU A 304 -11.09 3.29 21.82
C GLU A 304 -12.36 2.61 21.29
N GLY A 305 -13.42 3.38 21.02
CA GLY A 305 -14.62 2.86 20.37
C GLY A 305 -14.32 2.25 19.01
N TRP A 306 -13.51 2.92 18.18
CA TRP A 306 -13.09 2.39 16.89
C TRP A 306 -12.13 1.20 17.01
N MET A 307 -11.24 1.22 18.00
CA MET A 307 -10.34 0.10 18.27
C MET A 307 -11.09 -1.16 18.68
N ARG A 308 -12.27 -1.05 19.34
CA ARG A 308 -13.15 -2.22 19.57
C ARG A 308 -13.62 -2.85 18.26
N VAL A 309 -14.03 -2.05 17.28
CA VAL A 309 -14.41 -2.53 15.93
C VAL A 309 -13.21 -3.21 15.26
N HIS A 310 -12.03 -2.60 15.30
CA HIS A 310 -10.81 -3.18 14.73
C HIS A 310 -10.42 -4.52 15.37
N ARG A 311 -10.56 -4.67 16.69
CA ARG A 311 -10.23 -5.92 17.41
C ARG A 311 -11.25 -7.03 17.15
N ALA A 312 -12.52 -6.68 16.96
CA ALA A 312 -13.58 -7.63 16.64
C ALA A 312 -13.58 -8.05 15.16
N GLY A 313 -13.02 -7.24 14.27
CA GLY A 313 -13.00 -7.51 12.83
C GLY A 313 -12.19 -8.75 12.48
N GLN A 314 -12.85 -9.70 11.81
CA GLN A 314 -12.25 -10.91 11.26
C GLN A 314 -12.31 -10.91 9.74
N PRO A 315 -11.39 -11.61 9.04
CA PRO A 315 -11.59 -11.95 7.64
C PRO A 315 -12.93 -12.66 7.46
N ASP A 316 -13.58 -12.39 6.35
CA ASP A 316 -14.73 -13.17 5.88
C ASP A 316 -14.28 -14.62 5.63
N PRO A 317 -14.84 -15.60 6.37
CA PRO A 317 -14.46 -17.01 6.20
C PRO A 317 -14.86 -17.58 4.83
N ARG A 318 -15.71 -16.88 4.08
CA ARG A 318 -16.20 -17.26 2.74
C ARG A 318 -15.41 -16.60 1.61
N ASN A 319 -14.41 -15.79 1.94
CA ASN A 319 -13.50 -15.19 0.96
C ASN A 319 -12.14 -15.92 1.01
N PRO A 320 -11.70 -16.59 -0.07
CA PRO A 320 -10.41 -17.29 -0.10
C PRO A 320 -9.21 -16.34 -0.17
N HIS A 321 -9.43 -15.06 -0.43
CA HIS A 321 -8.39 -14.06 -0.62
C HIS A 321 -8.21 -13.22 0.65
N GLY A 322 -7.03 -13.33 1.24
CA GLY A 322 -6.64 -12.58 2.43
C GLY A 322 -5.48 -11.63 2.18
N ILE A 323 -5.40 -10.59 3.01
CA ILE A 323 -4.26 -9.68 3.11
C ILE A 323 -3.92 -9.44 4.58
N ARG A 324 -2.63 -9.35 4.91
CA ARG A 324 -2.17 -9.04 6.27
C ARG A 324 -2.43 -7.57 6.59
N THR A 325 -2.80 -7.27 7.83
CA THR A 325 -3.08 -5.89 8.23
C THR A 325 -1.87 -5.27 8.97
N PRO A 326 -1.62 -3.95 8.79
CA PRO A 326 -0.54 -3.27 9.53
C PRO A 326 -0.72 -3.26 11.05
N LEU A 327 -1.95 -3.48 11.55
CA LEU A 327 -2.26 -3.57 12.98
C LEU A 327 -2.16 -5.01 13.52
N GLY A 328 -1.69 -5.96 12.70
CA GLY A 328 -1.68 -7.39 12.99
C GLY A 328 -2.96 -8.09 12.50
N GLY A 329 -2.88 -9.41 12.32
CA GLY A 329 -3.98 -10.23 11.80
C GLY A 329 -4.15 -10.14 10.29
N ALA A 330 -5.35 -10.50 9.80
CA ALA A 330 -5.68 -10.52 8.39
C ALA A 330 -7.02 -9.81 8.10
N SER A 331 -7.21 -9.39 6.86
CA SER A 331 -8.46 -8.91 6.26
C SER A 331 -8.74 -9.72 5.01
N SER A 332 -10.00 -9.76 4.58
CA SER A 332 -10.37 -10.30 3.28
C SER A 332 -10.12 -9.26 2.19
N LEU A 333 -9.85 -9.71 0.98
CA LEU A 333 -9.54 -8.86 -0.16
C LEU A 333 -10.72 -8.88 -1.14
N LEU A 334 -11.32 -7.72 -1.36
CA LEU A 334 -12.27 -7.48 -2.44
C LEU A 334 -11.50 -6.94 -3.65
N ARG A 335 -11.52 -7.68 -4.75
CA ARG A 335 -11.04 -7.22 -6.06
C ARG A 335 -12.19 -7.23 -7.03
N MET A 336 -12.50 -6.07 -7.58
CA MET A 336 -13.54 -5.96 -8.59
C MET A 336 -13.02 -6.41 -9.95
N PRO A 337 -13.88 -6.84 -10.88
CA PRO A 337 -13.46 -7.40 -12.16
C PRO A 337 -12.70 -6.44 -13.08
N GLY A 338 -12.90 -5.13 -12.91
CA GLY A 338 -12.16 -4.11 -13.64
C GLY A 338 -10.89 -3.63 -12.93
N TRP A 339 -10.51 -4.24 -11.79
CA TRP A 339 -9.22 -4.00 -11.18
C TRP A 339 -8.13 -4.59 -12.08
N GLU A 340 -7.15 -3.78 -12.45
CA GLU A 340 -5.98 -4.20 -13.20
C GLU A 340 -4.80 -4.42 -12.24
N PRO A 341 -4.52 -5.67 -11.82
CA PRO A 341 -3.35 -5.96 -10.99
C PRO A 341 -2.06 -5.76 -11.77
N HIS A 342 -0.95 -5.55 -11.05
CA HIS A 342 0.36 -5.52 -11.67
C HIS A 342 0.67 -6.88 -12.34
N PRO A 343 1.28 -6.92 -13.55
CA PRO A 343 1.59 -8.16 -14.25
C PRO A 343 2.42 -9.16 -13.43
N ALA A 344 3.22 -8.70 -12.46
CA ALA A 344 3.96 -9.54 -11.54
C ALA A 344 3.07 -10.43 -10.63
N ARG A 345 1.75 -10.17 -10.55
CA ARG A 345 0.81 -11.08 -9.89
C ARG A 345 0.46 -12.30 -10.73
N ALA A 346 0.68 -12.25 -12.04
CA ALA A 346 0.53 -13.41 -12.90
C ALA A 346 1.65 -14.43 -12.63
N SER A 347 1.39 -15.69 -12.95
CA SER A 347 2.40 -16.76 -12.91
C SER A 347 3.46 -16.52 -14.00
N ALA A 348 4.48 -15.74 -13.68
CA ALA A 348 5.66 -15.53 -14.50
C ALA A 348 6.83 -16.42 -14.02
N PRO A 349 7.83 -16.71 -14.87
CA PRO A 349 9.09 -17.23 -14.36
C PRO A 349 9.67 -16.23 -13.35
N LEU A 350 10.02 -16.71 -12.17
CA LEU A 350 10.56 -15.89 -11.09
C LEU A 350 12.06 -15.68 -11.32
N ARG A 351 12.51 -14.42 -11.23
CA ARG A 351 13.93 -14.10 -11.11
C ARG A 351 14.46 -14.68 -9.80
N ASP A 352 15.66 -15.28 -9.84
CA ASP A 352 16.33 -15.77 -8.64
C ASP A 352 16.84 -14.59 -7.81
N LEU A 353 16.08 -14.25 -6.77
CA LEU A 353 16.42 -13.22 -5.80
C LEU A 353 16.97 -13.85 -4.51
N ALA A 354 17.99 -13.22 -3.96
CA ALA A 354 18.50 -13.47 -2.62
C ALA A 354 18.05 -12.34 -1.69
N THR A 355 17.50 -12.72 -0.54
CA THR A 355 17.18 -11.80 0.55
C THR A 355 18.13 -12.02 1.70
N ARG A 356 18.73 -10.92 2.19
CA ARG A 356 19.57 -10.90 3.38
C ARG A 356 19.01 -9.89 4.37
N GLU A 357 18.74 -10.32 5.60
CA GLU A 357 18.40 -9.41 6.69
C GLU A 357 19.66 -8.82 7.32
N LEU A 358 19.69 -7.50 7.44
CA LEU A 358 20.67 -6.75 8.22
C LEU A 358 19.99 -6.28 9.50
N ARG A 359 20.66 -6.45 10.64
CA ARG A 359 20.24 -5.87 11.92
C ARG A 359 21.12 -4.70 12.24
N ILE A 360 20.53 -3.52 12.28
CA ILE A 360 21.23 -2.25 12.41
C ILE A 360 20.86 -1.66 13.78
N PRO A 361 21.80 -1.58 14.73
CA PRO A 361 21.58 -0.87 15.99
C PRO A 361 21.44 0.62 15.72
N GLY A 362 20.36 1.22 16.21
CA GLY A 362 20.12 2.66 16.13
C GLY A 362 19.55 3.23 17.44
N PRO A 363 19.40 4.56 17.55
CA PRO A 363 18.87 5.21 18.74
C PRO A 363 17.46 4.74 19.14
N SER A 364 16.65 4.33 18.16
CA SER A 364 15.27 3.84 18.35
C SER A 364 15.18 2.33 18.62
N GLY A 365 16.31 1.64 18.72
CA GLY A 365 16.40 0.19 18.84
C GLY A 365 17.09 -0.48 17.65
N GLU A 366 17.11 -1.81 17.65
CA GLU A 366 17.60 -2.60 16.52
C GLU A 366 16.58 -2.59 15.38
N ARG A 367 17.02 -2.19 14.18
CA ARG A 367 16.20 -2.15 12.97
C ARG A 367 16.60 -3.26 12.01
N SER A 368 15.62 -4.04 11.57
CA SER A 368 15.79 -4.96 10.44
C SER A 368 15.71 -4.22 9.11
N VAL A 369 16.65 -4.50 8.21
CA VAL A 369 16.61 -4.10 6.80
C VAL A 369 16.80 -5.34 5.94
N TRP A 370 15.80 -5.71 5.16
CA TRP A 370 15.90 -6.82 4.21
C TRP A 370 16.43 -6.29 2.89
N VAL A 371 17.64 -6.73 2.53
CA VAL A 371 18.30 -6.41 1.27
C VAL A 371 18.01 -7.52 0.27
N ILE A 372 17.25 -7.19 -0.76
CA ILE A 372 16.82 -8.11 -1.82
C ILE A 372 17.60 -7.76 -3.10
N THR A 373 18.28 -8.75 -3.68
CA THR A 373 19.08 -8.59 -4.90
C THR A 373 19.03 -9.82 -5.78
N PRO A 374 19.23 -9.69 -7.11
CA PRO A 374 19.43 -10.86 -7.96
C PRO A 374 20.69 -11.65 -7.55
N ARG A 375 20.60 -12.98 -7.48
CA ARG A 375 21.71 -13.83 -7.00
C ARG A 375 22.86 -13.96 -8.00
N ALA A 376 22.51 -14.12 -9.28
CA ALA A 376 23.45 -14.45 -10.35
C ALA A 376 23.81 -13.23 -11.24
N GLU A 377 23.35 -12.04 -10.88
CA GLU A 377 23.59 -10.80 -11.65
C GLU A 377 24.42 -9.83 -10.80
N PRO A 378 25.15 -8.89 -11.43
CA PRO A 378 25.78 -7.79 -10.71
C PRO A 378 24.76 -6.99 -9.89
N VAL A 379 25.20 -6.38 -8.78
CA VAL A 379 24.36 -5.50 -7.97
C VAL A 379 23.78 -4.39 -8.86
N PRO A 380 22.44 -4.29 -9.00
CA PRO A 380 21.83 -3.31 -9.88
C PRO A 380 22.23 -1.87 -9.53
N ASP A 381 22.29 -1.03 -10.56
CA ASP A 381 22.64 0.39 -10.43
C ASP A 381 21.59 1.17 -9.64
N THR A 382 20.34 0.71 -9.59
CA THR A 382 19.26 1.34 -8.84
C THR A 382 19.01 0.61 -7.53
N LEU A 383 18.86 1.39 -6.46
CA LEU A 383 18.43 0.94 -5.13
C LEU A 383 17.05 1.54 -4.81
N LEU A 384 16.06 0.69 -4.59
CA LEU A 384 14.78 1.07 -4.00
C LEU A 384 14.85 0.93 -2.49
N VAL A 385 14.62 2.00 -1.75
CA VAL A 385 14.44 2.01 -0.30
C VAL A 385 12.95 2.08 0.01
N LEU A 386 12.42 1.02 0.62
CA LEU A 386 10.99 0.85 0.86
C LEU A 386 10.68 0.91 2.37
N PHE A 387 9.94 1.94 2.80
CA PHE A 387 9.53 2.12 4.21
C PHE A 387 8.38 1.19 4.62
N ASP A 388 8.19 1.02 5.94
CA ASP A 388 7.24 0.05 6.55
C ASP A 388 7.56 -1.41 6.18
N GLY A 389 8.84 -1.76 6.22
CA GLY A 389 9.34 -3.03 5.73
C GLY A 389 8.67 -4.25 6.31
N ASP A 390 8.30 -4.23 7.58
CA ASP A 390 7.61 -5.33 8.25
C ASP A 390 6.30 -5.71 7.53
N THR A 391 5.54 -4.70 7.08
CA THR A 391 4.28 -4.93 6.38
C THR A 391 4.50 -5.41 4.95
N TRP A 392 5.54 -4.90 4.29
CA TRP A 392 5.89 -5.32 2.93
C TRP A 392 6.39 -6.77 2.87
N MET A 393 7.16 -7.20 3.87
CA MET A 393 7.59 -8.59 4.01
C MET A 393 6.38 -9.50 4.27
N ASP A 394 5.47 -9.11 5.17
CA ASP A 394 4.21 -9.82 5.43
C ASP A 394 3.30 -9.89 4.18
N ALA A 395 3.34 -8.88 3.32
CA ALA A 395 2.61 -8.83 2.06
C ALA A 395 3.27 -9.66 0.93
N GLY A 396 4.44 -10.26 1.18
CA GLY A 396 5.14 -11.11 0.21
C GLY A 396 5.78 -10.34 -0.94
N ILE A 397 6.27 -9.11 -0.70
CA ILE A 397 6.89 -8.26 -1.73
C ILE A 397 8.02 -8.95 -2.49
N GLU A 398 8.78 -9.83 -1.83
CA GLU A 398 9.88 -10.60 -2.43
C GLU A 398 9.43 -11.39 -3.65
N ARG A 399 8.30 -12.09 -3.54
CA ARG A 399 7.75 -12.89 -4.64
C ARG A 399 7.32 -12.02 -5.81
N LEU A 400 6.75 -10.84 -5.52
CA LEU A 400 6.31 -9.91 -6.56
C LEU A 400 7.50 -9.25 -7.26
N LEU A 401 8.55 -8.90 -6.52
CA LEU A 401 9.80 -8.41 -7.10
C LEU A 401 10.47 -9.49 -7.97
N ALA A 402 10.43 -10.76 -7.55
CA ALA A 402 10.94 -11.87 -8.35
C ALA A 402 10.14 -12.08 -9.63
N ALA A 403 8.81 -11.93 -9.58
CA ALA A 403 7.94 -12.07 -10.75
C ALA A 403 7.94 -10.84 -11.69
N ARG A 404 8.52 -9.71 -11.25
CA ARG A 404 8.56 -8.48 -12.03
C ARG A 404 9.56 -8.60 -13.19
N THR A 405 9.10 -8.29 -14.40
CA THR A 405 9.86 -8.43 -15.66
C THR A 405 10.65 -7.19 -16.05
N GLY A 406 10.49 -6.06 -15.35
CA GLY A 406 11.23 -4.83 -15.61
C GLY A 406 12.73 -4.91 -15.26
N PRO A 407 13.49 -3.81 -15.44
CA PRO A 407 14.91 -3.77 -15.12
C PRO A 407 15.21 -4.20 -13.68
N ALA A 408 16.34 -4.89 -13.47
CA ALA A 408 16.76 -5.34 -12.16
C ALA A 408 16.93 -4.16 -11.19
N VAL A 409 16.54 -4.35 -9.93
CA VAL A 409 16.75 -3.36 -8.86
C VAL A 409 17.27 -4.06 -7.61
N ALA A 410 18.16 -3.41 -6.88
CA ALA A 410 18.41 -3.76 -5.49
C ALA A 410 17.28 -3.13 -4.66
N VAL A 411 16.81 -3.82 -3.62
CA VAL A 411 15.76 -3.30 -2.73
C VAL A 411 16.23 -3.40 -1.29
N ALA A 412 16.13 -2.30 -0.55
CA ALA A 412 16.28 -2.25 0.90
C ALA A 412 14.90 -2.02 1.51
N VAL A 413 14.34 -3.06 2.11
CA VAL A 413 13.03 -3.03 2.78
C VAL A 413 13.27 -2.70 4.26
N VAL A 414 12.87 -1.51 4.71
CA VAL A 414 13.30 -0.92 5.99
C VAL A 414 12.21 -1.06 7.03
N SER A 415 12.45 -1.88 8.06
CA SER A 415 11.52 -2.05 9.20
C SER A 415 11.24 -0.71 9.88
N SER A 416 9.99 -0.54 10.34
CA SER A 416 9.60 0.58 11.18
C SER A 416 9.73 0.27 12.68
N ILE A 417 10.21 -0.92 13.04
CA ILE A 417 10.40 -1.43 14.42
C ILE A 417 9.08 -1.63 15.18
N SER A 418 8.29 -0.57 15.31
CA SER A 418 6.97 -0.57 15.94
C SER A 418 6.12 0.59 15.43
N LEU A 419 4.81 0.57 15.67
CA LEU A 419 3.94 1.71 15.34
C LEU A 419 4.33 3.02 16.04
N ALA A 420 4.89 2.93 17.25
CA ALA A 420 5.36 4.09 18.01
C ALA A 420 6.59 4.72 17.34
N VAL A 421 7.60 3.89 17.02
CA VAL A 421 8.80 4.33 16.30
C VAL A 421 8.44 4.87 14.92
N ARG A 422 7.60 4.15 14.17
CA ARG A 422 7.05 4.61 12.89
C ARG A 422 6.50 6.03 12.94
N SER A 423 5.69 6.32 13.97
CA SER A 423 5.04 7.63 14.14
C SER A 423 6.02 8.71 14.59
N ALA A 424 7.09 8.34 15.29
CA ALA A 424 8.14 9.26 15.76
C ALA A 424 9.22 9.55 14.70
N GLU A 425 9.39 8.69 13.70
CA GLU A 425 10.46 8.82 12.70
C GLU A 425 9.95 9.28 11.33
N LEU A 426 9.02 8.53 10.71
CA LEU A 426 8.64 8.74 9.31
C LEU A 426 8.12 10.15 9.02
N PRO A 427 7.18 10.73 9.81
CA PRO A 427 6.67 12.05 9.48
C PRO A 427 7.63 13.18 9.91
N HIS A 428 8.74 12.87 10.59
CA HIS A 428 9.73 13.83 11.09
C HIS A 428 10.98 13.81 10.21
N LEU A 429 11.01 14.66 9.17
CA LEU A 429 12.06 14.68 8.15
C LEU A 429 13.50 14.60 8.68
N ALA A 430 13.84 15.42 9.69
CA ALA A 430 15.19 15.44 10.25
C ALA A 430 15.61 14.09 10.85
N VAL A 431 14.65 13.35 11.42
CA VAL A 431 14.88 12.03 12.01
C VAL A 431 15.06 11.00 10.90
N ILE A 432 14.11 10.90 9.97
CA ILE A 432 14.18 9.89 8.90
C ILE A 432 15.35 10.11 7.93
N ALA A 433 15.73 11.36 7.65
CA ALA A 433 16.93 11.67 6.87
C ALA A 433 18.19 11.14 7.55
N ARG A 434 18.29 11.28 8.88
CA ARG A 434 19.40 10.75 9.66
C ARG A 434 19.42 9.23 9.68
N VAL A 435 18.27 8.58 9.89
CA VAL A 435 18.15 7.11 9.82
C VAL A 435 18.66 6.60 8.47
N LEU A 436 18.33 7.26 7.35
CA LEU A 436 18.84 6.85 6.06
C LEU A 436 20.34 7.12 5.88
N ALA A 437 20.80 8.33 6.19
CA ALA A 437 22.17 8.76 5.93
C ALA A 437 23.21 8.09 6.84
N ASP A 438 22.89 7.92 8.12
CA ASP A 438 23.82 7.46 9.16
C ASP A 438 23.72 5.93 9.38
N GLU A 439 22.54 5.33 9.18
CA GLU A 439 22.27 3.93 9.55
C GLU A 439 22.03 3.04 8.32
N VAL A 440 20.96 3.29 7.57
CA VAL A 440 20.47 2.36 6.52
C VAL A 440 21.37 2.33 5.30
N LEU A 441 21.62 3.47 4.65
CA LEU A 441 22.38 3.50 3.39
C LEU A 441 23.84 3.02 3.56
N PRO A 442 24.57 3.37 4.64
CA PRO A 442 25.89 2.81 4.90
C PRO A 442 25.88 1.28 5.08
N ALA A 443 24.93 0.75 5.85
CA ALA A 443 24.83 -0.70 6.10
C ALA A 443 24.46 -1.48 4.82
N VAL A 444 23.51 -0.96 4.03
CA VAL A 444 23.14 -1.53 2.73
C VAL A 444 24.33 -1.49 1.78
N ALA A 445 25.05 -0.36 1.71
CA ALA A 445 26.21 -0.22 0.84
C ALA A 445 27.33 -1.21 1.21
N PHE A 446 27.56 -1.43 2.51
CA PHE A 446 28.50 -2.44 2.99
C PHE A 446 28.05 -3.86 2.60
N SER A 447 26.77 -4.18 2.80
CA SER A 447 26.23 -5.50 2.43
C SER A 447 26.29 -5.78 0.93
N LEU A 448 26.10 -4.75 0.10
CA LEU A 448 26.14 -4.85 -1.36
C LEU A 448 27.55 -4.74 -1.95
N GLY A 449 28.55 -4.31 -1.15
CA GLY A 449 29.87 -3.96 -1.64
C GLY A 449 29.86 -2.76 -2.61
N ARG A 450 28.78 -1.96 -2.61
CA ARG A 450 28.54 -0.87 -3.55
C ARG A 450 27.74 0.24 -2.90
N ARG A 451 28.21 1.49 -3.03
CA ARG A 451 27.45 2.68 -2.67
C ARG A 451 26.60 3.15 -3.86
N HIS A 452 25.33 3.44 -3.60
CA HIS A 452 24.42 4.09 -4.56
C HIS A 452 24.40 5.60 -4.33
N GLY A 453 24.58 6.39 -5.38
CA GLY A 453 24.45 7.85 -5.33
C GLY A 453 22.97 8.29 -5.30
N SER A 454 22.69 9.56 -5.03
CA SER A 454 21.29 10.03 -4.88
C SER A 454 20.43 9.91 -6.15
N GLU A 455 21.04 9.92 -7.34
CA GLU A 455 20.36 9.64 -8.61
C GLU A 455 19.96 8.16 -8.79
N GLN A 456 20.60 7.27 -8.02
CA GLN A 456 20.39 5.83 -8.07
C GLN A 456 19.48 5.33 -6.95
N VAL A 457 19.22 6.16 -5.94
CA VAL A 457 18.37 5.82 -4.80
C VAL A 457 16.96 6.34 -5.06
N ILE A 458 15.98 5.42 -5.08
CA ILE A 458 14.56 5.73 -5.07
C ILE A 458 14.03 5.44 -3.66
N VAL A 459 13.35 6.41 -3.03
CA VAL A 459 12.64 6.18 -1.76
C VAL A 459 11.16 5.97 -2.01
N ALA A 460 10.55 5.01 -1.33
CA ALA A 460 9.13 4.70 -1.51
C ALA A 460 8.44 4.48 -0.17
N GLY A 461 7.21 4.98 -0.07
CA GLY A 461 6.36 4.69 1.07
C GLY A 461 4.92 5.16 0.92
N GLN A 462 4.14 4.76 1.91
CA GLN A 462 2.71 5.00 2.02
C GLN A 462 2.39 5.78 3.28
N SER A 463 1.36 6.63 3.26
CA SER A 463 0.95 7.41 4.45
C SER A 463 2.12 8.28 4.97
N TYR A 464 2.54 8.14 6.22
CA TYR A 464 3.76 8.77 6.74
C TYR A 464 5.03 8.42 5.96
N GLY A 465 5.17 7.20 5.43
CA GLY A 465 6.29 6.86 4.55
C GLY A 465 6.24 7.60 3.22
N GLY A 466 5.04 7.89 2.70
CA GLY A 466 4.85 8.70 1.50
C GLY A 466 5.22 10.17 1.74
N LEU A 467 4.82 10.71 2.90
CA LEU A 467 5.27 12.03 3.35
C LEU A 467 6.81 12.08 3.49
N ALA A 468 7.42 11.06 4.09
CA ALA A 468 8.87 10.95 4.23
C ALA A 468 9.56 10.95 2.87
N ALA A 469 9.08 10.14 1.92
CA ALA A 469 9.62 10.06 0.57
C ALA A 469 9.56 11.42 -0.15
N ALA A 470 8.41 12.10 -0.12
CA ALA A 470 8.25 13.43 -0.68
C ALA A 470 9.19 14.46 -0.04
N ALA A 471 9.26 14.47 1.30
CA ALA A 471 10.08 15.40 2.05
C ALA A 471 11.59 15.19 1.81
N LEU A 472 12.04 13.94 1.72
CA LEU A 472 13.44 13.59 1.42
C LEU A 472 13.85 14.07 0.03
N VAL A 473 13.03 13.84 -1.00
CA VAL A 473 13.32 14.34 -2.36
C VAL A 473 13.36 15.87 -2.38
N ALA A 474 12.43 16.53 -1.71
CA ALA A 474 12.35 17.99 -1.70
C ALA A 474 13.47 18.67 -0.90
N ARG A 475 13.96 18.05 0.18
CA ARG A 475 14.84 18.71 1.17
C ARG A 475 16.20 18.06 1.38
N HIS A 476 16.38 16.83 0.91
CA HIS A 476 17.61 16.06 1.01
C HIS A 476 18.01 15.41 -0.34
N PRO A 477 18.20 16.20 -1.42
CA PRO A 477 18.58 15.70 -2.74
C PRO A 477 19.97 15.03 -2.77
N GLU A 478 20.78 15.20 -1.72
CA GLU A 478 22.03 14.47 -1.48
C GLU A 478 21.80 13.01 -1.05
N ILE A 479 20.62 12.68 -0.52
CA ILE A 479 20.22 11.30 -0.17
C ILE A 479 19.52 10.65 -1.37
N THR A 480 18.53 11.32 -1.94
CA THR A 480 17.71 10.79 -3.03
C THR A 480 17.09 11.92 -3.84
N ARG A 481 16.98 11.73 -5.16
CA ARG A 481 16.29 12.65 -6.06
C ARG A 481 14.99 12.09 -6.62
N THR A 482 14.63 10.85 -6.28
CA THR A 482 13.46 10.17 -6.84
C THR A 482 12.63 9.51 -5.74
N GLY A 483 11.31 9.71 -5.77
CA GLY A 483 10.40 9.15 -4.77
C GLY A 483 9.12 8.55 -5.34
N ILE A 484 8.58 7.55 -4.65
CA ILE A 484 7.23 7.00 -4.86
C ILE A 484 6.41 7.32 -3.61
N VAL A 485 5.30 8.04 -3.80
CA VAL A 485 4.48 8.58 -2.72
C VAL A 485 3.07 8.02 -2.85
N GLN A 486 2.68 7.13 -1.94
CA GLN A 486 1.33 6.56 -1.92
C GLN A 486 0.52 7.14 -0.75
N SER A 487 -0.61 7.76 -1.03
CA SER A 487 -1.52 8.31 0.00
C SER A 487 -0.79 9.17 1.05
N GLY A 488 0.12 10.04 0.61
CA GLY A 488 1.02 10.80 1.49
C GLY A 488 0.26 11.66 2.52
N SER A 489 0.68 11.62 3.78
CA SER A 489 0.04 12.35 4.89
C SER A 489 0.35 13.85 4.89
N PHE A 490 -0.02 14.55 3.82
CA PHE A 490 0.31 15.95 3.60
C PHE A 490 -0.40 16.95 4.52
N HIS A 491 -1.24 16.49 5.45
CA HIS A 491 -1.80 17.29 6.55
C HIS A 491 -0.87 17.38 7.76
N PHE A 492 0.18 16.56 7.83
CA PHE A 492 0.99 16.42 9.03
C PHE A 492 1.72 17.71 9.40
N ARG A 493 1.71 18.03 10.71
CA ARG A 493 2.44 19.16 11.29
C ARG A 493 3.17 18.70 12.54
N ALA A 494 4.47 18.93 12.60
CA ALA A 494 5.32 18.37 13.66
C ALA A 494 5.02 18.97 15.04
N ALA A 495 4.59 20.24 15.09
CA ALA A 495 4.31 20.97 16.33
C ALA A 495 2.85 20.88 16.80
N ALA A 496 1.96 20.22 16.06
CA ALA A 496 0.56 20.11 16.43
C ALA A 496 0.39 19.01 17.48
N ALA A 497 -0.14 19.37 18.66
CA ALA A 497 -0.39 18.46 19.78
C ALA A 497 -1.44 17.39 19.42
N ASP A 498 -2.41 17.78 18.59
CA ASP A 498 -3.42 16.91 17.99
C ASP A 498 -3.15 16.84 16.50
N HIS A 499 -3.15 15.64 15.90
CA HIS A 499 -3.09 15.48 14.44
C HIS A 499 -4.16 16.38 13.82
N PRO A 500 -3.79 17.50 13.17
CA PRO A 500 -4.77 18.48 12.75
C PRO A 500 -5.73 17.81 11.76
N PRO A 501 -6.99 18.26 11.70
CA PRO A 501 -7.92 17.77 10.68
C PRO A 501 -7.24 17.85 9.31
N ALA A 502 -7.48 16.87 8.45
CA ALA A 502 -6.96 16.82 7.08
C ALA A 502 -7.53 17.93 6.15
N GLU A 503 -8.05 19.00 6.75
CA GLU A 503 -8.64 20.17 6.12
C GLU A 503 -7.59 21.17 5.64
N ARG A 504 -6.35 21.12 6.16
CA ARG A 504 -5.29 22.07 5.79
C ARG A 504 -3.99 21.36 5.38
N PRO A 505 -3.22 21.97 4.46
CA PRO A 505 -1.86 21.54 4.17
C PRO A 505 -0.99 21.58 5.43
N GLY A 506 -0.11 20.60 5.53
CA GLY A 506 0.88 20.48 6.58
C GLY A 506 2.20 21.16 6.23
N ASP A 507 3.18 20.98 7.12
CA ASP A 507 4.43 21.76 7.12
C ASP A 507 5.23 21.60 5.82
N LEU A 508 5.21 20.42 5.19
CA LEU A 508 5.93 20.18 3.93
C LEU A 508 5.36 21.03 2.79
N VAL A 509 4.05 20.99 2.59
CA VAL A 509 3.38 21.69 1.48
C VAL A 509 3.54 23.20 1.68
N GLU A 510 3.34 23.70 2.91
CA GLU A 510 3.57 25.11 3.24
C GLU A 510 5.02 25.52 2.97
N TRP A 511 6.00 24.71 3.39
CA TRP A 511 7.41 24.99 3.17
C TRP A 511 7.78 25.05 1.68
N MET A 512 7.18 24.19 0.83
CA MET A 512 7.49 24.12 -0.60
C MET A 512 6.95 25.29 -1.42
N ARG A 513 5.96 26.05 -0.91
CA ARG A 513 5.41 27.20 -1.63
C ARG A 513 6.51 28.22 -1.94
N ASP A 514 6.46 28.75 -3.16
CA ASP A 514 7.35 29.79 -3.67
C ASP A 514 8.84 29.41 -3.66
N ARG A 515 9.16 28.11 -3.67
CA ARG A 515 10.52 27.60 -3.78
C ARG A 515 10.76 26.96 -5.14
N ALA A 516 11.97 27.09 -5.65
CA ALA A 516 12.47 26.28 -6.75
C ALA A 516 13.13 25.01 -6.20
N LEU A 517 12.64 23.86 -6.63
CA LEU A 517 13.07 22.53 -6.21
C LEU A 517 13.33 21.66 -7.44
N SER A 518 14.06 20.57 -7.24
CA SER A 518 14.33 19.58 -8.27
C SER A 518 14.18 18.20 -7.69
N GLY A 519 13.66 17.28 -8.49
CA GLY A 519 13.48 15.88 -8.09
C GLY A 519 12.34 15.27 -8.89
N ARG A 520 12.22 13.96 -8.81
CA ARG A 520 11.16 13.20 -9.49
C ARG A 520 10.26 12.52 -8.48
N LEU A 521 8.95 12.62 -8.64
CA LEU A 521 7.99 11.90 -7.80
C LEU A 521 6.90 11.23 -8.64
N VAL A 522 6.54 9.99 -8.25
CA VAL A 522 5.29 9.37 -8.66
C VAL A 522 4.35 9.41 -7.46
N VAL A 523 3.26 10.18 -7.57
CA VAL A 523 2.27 10.39 -6.50
C VAL A 523 1.01 9.59 -6.82
N GLN A 524 0.59 8.73 -5.91
CA GLN A 524 -0.61 7.90 -6.05
C GLN A 524 -1.54 8.15 -4.86
N VAL A 525 -2.85 8.21 -5.08
CA VAL A 525 -3.83 8.35 -4.01
C VAL A 525 -5.14 7.64 -4.35
N GLY A 526 -5.78 7.07 -3.34
CA GLY A 526 -7.06 6.36 -3.45
C GLY A 526 -8.24 7.30 -3.63
N THR A 527 -9.24 6.86 -4.41
CA THR A 527 -10.51 7.58 -4.57
C THR A 527 -11.38 7.57 -3.30
N GLU A 528 -11.18 6.59 -2.41
CA GLU A 528 -11.88 6.47 -1.13
C GLU A 528 -11.15 7.20 0.01
N GLU A 529 -10.28 8.16 -0.33
CA GLU A 529 -9.51 8.95 0.62
C GLU A 529 -9.73 10.46 0.38
N PRO A 530 -10.97 11.00 0.48
CA PRO A 530 -11.32 12.32 -0.04
C PRO A 530 -10.43 13.46 0.47
N ASP A 531 -10.13 13.49 1.77
CA ASP A 531 -9.27 14.51 2.36
C ASP A 531 -7.81 14.39 1.88
N LEU A 532 -7.27 13.16 1.85
CA LEU A 532 -5.91 12.88 1.39
C LEU A 532 -5.78 13.13 -0.12
N HIS A 533 -6.80 12.81 -0.91
CA HIS A 533 -6.86 13.13 -2.33
C HIS A 533 -6.79 14.63 -2.54
N ARG A 534 -7.63 15.43 -1.84
CA ARG A 534 -7.59 16.89 -1.92
C ARG A 534 -6.18 17.43 -1.60
N LEU A 535 -5.57 16.94 -0.53
CA LEU A 535 -4.23 17.35 -0.12
C LEU A 535 -3.12 16.88 -1.07
N ALA A 536 -3.24 15.69 -1.64
CA ALA A 536 -2.30 15.18 -2.65
C ALA A 536 -2.35 16.03 -3.92
N ARG A 537 -3.54 16.46 -4.36
CA ARG A 537 -3.69 17.42 -5.47
C ARG A 537 -3.02 18.75 -5.18
N GLU A 538 -3.19 19.26 -3.97
CA GLU A 538 -2.56 20.50 -3.54
C GLU A 538 -1.03 20.37 -3.48
N PHE A 539 -0.52 19.25 -2.95
CA PHE A 539 0.91 18.94 -2.98
C PHE A 539 1.46 18.85 -4.41
N VAL A 540 0.77 18.15 -5.31
CA VAL A 540 1.18 18.02 -6.72
C VAL A 540 1.27 19.40 -7.36
N ALA A 541 0.25 20.26 -7.21
CA ALA A 541 0.27 21.60 -7.78
C ALA A 541 1.45 22.46 -7.25
N VAL A 542 1.74 22.36 -5.95
CA VAL A 542 2.89 23.07 -5.33
C VAL A 542 4.22 22.50 -5.83
N ALA A 543 4.35 21.17 -5.95
CA ALA A 543 5.56 20.52 -6.43
C ALA A 543 5.84 20.80 -7.92
N GLU A 544 4.80 20.87 -8.75
CA GLU A 544 4.91 21.28 -10.17
C GLU A 544 5.36 22.73 -10.27
N SER A 545 4.73 23.62 -9.50
CA SER A 545 5.09 25.04 -9.45
C SER A 545 6.53 25.25 -8.97
N ALA A 546 7.03 24.35 -8.12
CA ALA A 546 8.41 24.35 -7.66
C ALA A 546 9.41 23.83 -8.70
N GLY A 547 8.96 23.22 -9.81
CA GLY A 547 9.83 22.71 -10.88
C GLY A 547 10.20 21.23 -10.78
N MET A 548 9.49 20.44 -9.98
CA MET A 548 9.72 18.98 -9.86
C MET A 548 9.11 18.21 -11.05
N ASP A 549 9.73 17.08 -11.42
CA ASP A 549 9.21 16.15 -12.44
C ASP A 549 8.20 15.18 -11.79
N LEU A 550 6.92 15.32 -12.13
CA LEU A 550 5.85 14.59 -11.47
C LEU A 550 5.09 13.66 -12.41
N SER A 551 4.63 12.55 -11.83
CA SER A 551 3.50 11.77 -12.32
C SER A 551 2.51 11.64 -11.19
N SER A 552 1.22 11.79 -11.47
CA SER A 552 0.17 11.60 -10.46
C SER A 552 -0.90 10.62 -10.96
N ARG A 553 -1.42 9.78 -10.06
CA ARG A 553 -2.41 8.76 -10.38
C ARG A 553 -3.47 8.63 -9.30
N LEU A 554 -4.73 8.63 -9.73
CA LEU A 554 -5.85 8.20 -8.90
C LEU A 554 -6.05 6.70 -9.04
N VAL A 555 -6.29 6.03 -7.92
CA VAL A 555 -6.50 4.58 -7.84
C VAL A 555 -7.85 4.34 -7.19
N ALA A 556 -8.66 3.45 -7.77
CA ALA A 556 -9.94 3.06 -7.17
C ALA A 556 -9.66 2.16 -5.95
N GLY A 557 -9.55 2.76 -4.79
CA GLY A 557 -9.12 2.13 -3.53
C GLY A 557 -9.10 3.11 -2.36
N GLY A 558 -8.95 2.57 -1.15
CA GLY A 558 -8.85 3.34 0.10
C GLY A 558 -7.42 3.53 0.59
N HIS A 559 -7.22 3.76 1.89
CA HIS A 559 -5.91 3.85 2.53
C HIS A 559 -5.36 2.44 2.81
N ASP A 560 -4.99 1.71 1.75
CA ASP A 560 -4.94 0.25 1.78
C ASP A 560 -3.78 -0.40 0.99
N TYR A 561 -3.15 -1.41 1.61
CA TYR A 561 -2.18 -2.28 0.95
C TYR A 561 -2.79 -3.11 -0.19
N ALA A 562 -4.12 -3.27 -0.22
CA ALA A 562 -4.85 -3.92 -1.31
C ALA A 562 -4.48 -3.39 -2.69
N TRP A 563 -4.18 -2.09 -2.80
CA TRP A 563 -3.66 -1.50 -4.04
C TRP A 563 -2.24 -0.98 -3.93
N TRP A 564 -1.75 -0.54 -2.75
CA TRP A 564 -0.39 0.00 -2.65
C TRP A 564 0.67 -0.97 -3.17
N VAL A 565 0.46 -2.28 -2.96
CA VAL A 565 1.35 -3.34 -3.46
C VAL A 565 1.47 -3.35 -4.98
N ASP A 566 0.38 -3.17 -5.71
CA ASP A 566 0.43 -3.05 -7.17
C ASP A 566 0.97 -1.67 -7.57
N GLY A 567 0.54 -0.62 -6.86
CA GLY A 567 0.91 0.77 -7.13
C GLY A 567 2.41 1.02 -7.08
N VAL A 568 3.12 0.45 -6.09
CA VAL A 568 4.57 0.63 -5.96
C VAL A 568 5.32 -0.02 -7.11
N LEU A 569 4.86 -1.17 -7.60
CA LEU A 569 5.45 -1.88 -8.74
C LEU A 569 5.21 -1.12 -10.05
N HIS A 570 3.99 -0.63 -10.27
CA HIS A 570 3.68 0.21 -11.43
C HIS A 570 4.50 1.52 -11.44
N ALA A 571 4.63 2.18 -10.28
CA ALA A 571 5.42 3.39 -10.15
C ALA A 571 6.92 3.12 -10.38
N LEU A 572 7.43 1.99 -9.88
CA LEU A 572 8.80 1.57 -10.11
C LEU A 572 9.07 1.31 -11.60
N ASP A 573 8.16 0.61 -12.30
CA ASP A 573 8.25 0.40 -13.74
C ASP A 573 8.25 1.70 -14.52
N GLU A 574 7.36 2.63 -14.17
CA GLU A 574 7.28 3.94 -14.79
C GLU A 574 8.60 4.72 -14.66
N LEU A 575 9.17 4.77 -13.44
CA LEU A 575 10.42 5.47 -13.17
C LEU A 575 11.59 4.87 -13.96
N LEU A 576 11.65 3.55 -14.04
CA LEU A 576 12.75 2.85 -14.70
C LEU A 576 12.64 2.87 -16.23
N ILE A 577 11.44 2.81 -16.79
CA ILE A 577 11.24 2.93 -18.24
C ILE A 577 11.60 4.35 -18.71
N ARG A 578 11.19 5.39 -17.97
CA ARG A 578 11.56 6.78 -18.29
C ARG A 578 13.08 7.01 -18.25
N ASN A 579 13.79 6.29 -17.37
CA ASN A 579 15.25 6.33 -17.31
C ASN A 579 15.92 5.64 -18.52
N VAL A 580 15.26 4.66 -19.15
CA VAL A 580 15.78 3.97 -20.34
C VAL A 580 15.51 4.76 -21.64
N VAL A 581 14.40 5.49 -21.71
CA VAL A 581 13.96 6.15 -22.96
C VAL A 581 14.49 7.58 -23.14
N GLY A 582 15.01 8.22 -22.09
CA GLY A 582 15.40 9.63 -22.12
C GLY A 582 14.16 10.53 -22.10
N ALA A 583 14.18 11.51 -21.20
CA ALA A 583 13.05 12.40 -20.94
C ALA A 583 12.52 13.06 -22.24
N GLN A 584 11.31 12.69 -22.63
CA GLN A 584 10.43 13.51 -23.44
C GLN A 584 9.09 13.62 -22.69
N PRO A 585 8.74 14.81 -22.18
CA PRO A 585 7.47 14.99 -21.48
C PRO A 585 6.32 14.82 -22.48
N ARG A 586 5.34 13.96 -22.14
CA ARG A 586 4.05 13.94 -22.83
C ARG A 586 3.02 14.65 -21.95
N ASP A 587 2.64 15.82 -22.45
CA ASP A 587 1.53 16.65 -22.02
C ASP A 587 0.20 15.88 -22.15
N LEU A 588 -0.64 15.95 -21.12
CA LEU A 588 -2.05 15.55 -21.14
C LEU A 588 -2.85 16.59 -20.35
N SER A 589 -3.03 17.74 -20.99
CA SER A 589 -4.17 18.63 -20.75
C SER A 589 -5.40 18.07 -21.47
N GLU A 590 -6.35 17.55 -20.69
CA GLU A 590 -7.84 17.70 -20.77
C GLU A 590 -8.55 16.65 -19.90
#